data_AF-A0A936B1M2-F1
#
_entry.id   AF-A0A936B1M2-F1
#
_cell.length_a   1.000
_cell.length_b   1.000
_cell.length_c   1.000
_cell.angle_alpha   90.00
_cell.angle_beta   90.00
_cell.angle_gamma   90.00
#
_symmetry.space_group_name_H-M   'P 1'
#
loop_
_entity.id
_entity.type
_entity.pdbx_description
1 polymer ?
#
loop_
_entity_poly.entity_id
_entity_poly.type
_entity_poly.pdbx_seq_one_letter_code
_entity_poly.pdbx_strand_id
1 'polypeptide(L)'
;MNVFQSIYASNPGLTIDASRNLTLNNLGTLPILFRNKNQLAQPAFPTTPIYPNEGLITNSANAFNPDLKIGYVQSWSFGIQREINRDTAIEVRYVANRGVKLWQQYNLNETNFLENGFLNEFKLAQANLAANIAGGRGNSFKYSGPNTGTVPLPIMLAFFSGVAAANAGDPARYTSTQFGNATFVNALAVNGPSMGTFSGNFTSNATFRGNGLVAGLPANFFLLNPGKLGGAWSIENNGRTWYDSLQVELRRRLSRGLLVQGNYVFSRAFHKCFCQQFGSCRTTLDLA
;
A
#
# COMPACT_ATOMS: atom_id res chain seq x y z
N MET A 1 -13.42 8.30 -17.85
CA MET A 1 -14.47 9.08 -17.15
C MET A 1 -14.87 8.49 -15.80
N ASN A 2 -14.92 7.16 -15.64
CA ASN A 2 -15.35 6.50 -14.40
C ASN A 2 -14.44 6.79 -13.18
N VAL A 3 -13.12 6.95 -13.37
CA VAL A 3 -12.17 7.23 -12.27
C VAL A 3 -12.40 8.60 -11.62
N PHE A 4 -12.67 9.64 -12.41
CA PHE A 4 -13.00 10.98 -11.88
C PHE A 4 -14.30 10.94 -11.07
N GLN A 5 -15.35 10.36 -11.65
CA GLN A 5 -16.64 10.24 -10.96
C GLN A 5 -16.53 9.40 -9.69
N SER A 6 -15.76 8.30 -9.71
CA SER A 6 -15.55 7.46 -8.52
C SER A 6 -14.90 8.23 -7.37
N ILE A 7 -13.84 9.01 -7.62
CA ILE A 7 -13.12 9.71 -6.52
C ILE A 7 -13.98 10.84 -5.95
N TYR A 8 -14.67 11.62 -6.79
CA TYR A 8 -15.53 12.71 -6.31
C TYR A 8 -16.83 12.20 -5.67
N ALA A 9 -17.42 11.12 -6.20
CA ALA A 9 -18.64 10.53 -5.63
C ALA A 9 -18.39 9.81 -4.29
N SER A 10 -17.16 9.32 -4.05
CA SER A 10 -16.77 8.70 -2.77
C SER A 10 -16.49 9.69 -1.64
N ASN A 11 -16.65 11.00 -1.86
CA ASN A 11 -16.57 12.01 -0.81
C ASN A 11 -17.98 12.45 -0.40
N PRO A 12 -18.66 11.74 0.54
CA PRO A 12 -20.01 12.08 0.97
C PRO A 12 -20.08 13.39 1.78
N GLY A 13 -18.94 14.04 2.04
CA GLY A 13 -18.87 15.19 2.92
C GLY A 13 -18.88 14.80 4.41
N LEU A 14 -19.23 15.75 5.27
CA LEU A 14 -19.38 15.53 6.71
C LEU A 14 -20.69 14.77 6.99
N THR A 15 -20.58 13.58 7.58
CA THR A 15 -21.73 12.83 8.09
C THR A 15 -21.82 13.03 9.60
N ILE A 16 -23.00 13.40 10.11
CA ILE A 16 -23.28 13.50 11.54
C ILE A 16 -24.32 12.44 11.88
N ASP A 17 -24.05 11.64 12.91
CA ASP A 17 -25.03 10.72 13.48
C ASP A 17 -26.12 11.54 14.20
N ALA A 18 -27.37 11.37 13.78
CA ALA A 18 -28.52 12.01 14.41
C ALA A 18 -28.91 11.34 15.75
N SER A 19 -28.37 10.14 16.02
CA SER A 19 -28.61 9.40 17.25
C SER A 19 -27.90 10.06 18.43
N ARG A 20 -28.63 10.26 19.53
CA ARG A 20 -28.07 10.81 20.78
C ARG A 20 -27.93 9.68 21.80
N ASN A 21 -26.72 9.38 22.25
CA ASN A 21 -26.50 8.39 23.33
C ASN A 21 -25.23 8.73 24.15
N LEU A 22 -25.08 8.08 25.30
CA LEU A 22 -23.93 8.30 26.20
C LEU A 22 -22.60 7.88 25.57
N THR A 23 -22.59 6.82 24.77
CA THR A 23 -21.39 6.29 24.10
C THR A 23 -20.81 7.28 23.07
N LEU A 24 -21.67 8.01 22.37
CA LEU A 24 -21.31 9.06 21.43
C LEU A 24 -20.93 10.38 22.12
N ASN A 25 -21.02 10.44 23.45
CA ASN A 25 -20.77 11.64 24.27
C ASN A 25 -21.52 12.89 23.78
N ASN A 26 -22.65 12.70 23.11
CA ASN A 26 -23.43 13.79 22.52
C ASN A 26 -24.73 14.04 23.29
N LEU A 27 -25.02 13.29 24.36
CA LEU A 27 -26.25 13.39 25.14
C LEU A 27 -26.27 14.63 26.08
N GLY A 28 -25.11 15.22 26.38
CA GLY A 28 -24.97 16.31 27.34
C GLY A 28 -25.12 15.84 28.79
N THR A 29 -25.42 16.76 29.71
CA THR A 29 -25.57 16.45 31.14
C THR A 29 -26.92 15.78 31.41
N LEU A 30 -26.89 14.61 32.07
CA LEU A 30 -28.08 13.89 32.50
C LEU A 30 -28.60 14.40 33.86
N PRO A 31 -29.92 14.37 34.12
CA PRO A 31 -31.00 13.84 33.27
C PRO A 31 -31.49 14.82 32.19
N ILE A 32 -31.85 14.31 31.01
CA ILE A 32 -32.51 15.12 29.96
C ILE A 32 -33.99 15.26 30.28
N LEU A 33 -34.47 16.50 30.36
CA LEU A 33 -35.88 16.80 30.56
C LEU A 33 -36.53 17.07 29.20
N PHE A 34 -37.59 16.32 28.83
CA PHE A 34 -38.26 16.47 27.53
C PHE A 34 -38.87 17.86 27.27
N ARG A 35 -39.09 18.65 28.32
CA ARG A 35 -39.48 20.06 28.20
C ARG A 35 -38.39 20.94 27.57
N ASN A 36 -37.11 20.55 27.66
CA ASN A 36 -36.00 21.30 27.10
C ASN A 36 -35.76 20.90 25.63
N LYS A 37 -36.59 21.42 24.73
CA LYS A 37 -36.54 21.11 23.29
C LYS A 37 -35.18 21.41 22.65
N ASN A 38 -34.41 22.35 23.19
CA ASN A 38 -33.07 22.68 22.70
C ASN A 38 -32.06 21.53 22.93
N GLN A 39 -32.28 20.70 23.95
CA GLN A 39 -31.47 19.50 24.19
C GLN A 39 -31.90 18.32 23.30
N LEU A 40 -33.11 18.37 22.73
CA LEU A 40 -33.68 17.38 21.82
C LEU A 40 -33.45 17.71 20.34
N ALA A 41 -32.98 18.93 20.04
CA ALA A 41 -32.68 19.35 18.67
C ALA A 41 -31.44 18.64 18.11
N GLN A 42 -31.37 18.56 16.78
CA GLN A 42 -30.16 18.12 16.08
C GLN A 42 -28.97 18.99 16.52
N PRO A 43 -27.77 18.42 16.75
CA PRO A 43 -26.57 19.21 17.00
C PRO A 43 -26.35 20.25 15.89
N ALA A 44 -26.00 21.48 16.28
CA ALA A 44 -25.61 22.49 15.31
C ALA A 44 -24.38 21.99 14.54
N PHE A 45 -24.43 22.11 13.22
CA PHE A 45 -23.32 21.74 12.34
C PHE A 45 -22.86 22.96 11.55
N PRO A 46 -21.57 23.07 11.20
CA PRO A 46 -21.10 24.11 10.30
C PRO A 46 -21.79 23.96 8.95
N THR A 47 -22.63 24.93 8.57
CA THR A 47 -23.28 24.96 7.25
C THR A 47 -22.34 25.45 6.15
N THR A 48 -21.20 26.01 6.53
CA THR A 48 -20.14 26.44 5.64
C THR A 48 -18.83 25.75 6.02
N PRO A 49 -18.01 25.31 5.04
CA PRO A 49 -16.71 24.75 5.32
C PRO A 49 -15.79 25.83 5.90
N ILE A 50 -15.08 25.51 6.98
CA ILE A 50 -14.04 26.38 7.54
C ILE A 50 -12.71 25.99 6.88
N TYR A 51 -12.00 26.97 6.35
CA TYR A 51 -10.70 26.77 5.70
C TYR A 51 -9.56 27.38 6.54
N PRO A 52 -8.39 26.73 6.60
CA PRO A 52 -8.05 25.48 5.91
C PRO A 52 -8.67 24.25 6.57
N ASN A 53 -9.26 23.36 5.76
CA ASN A 53 -9.78 22.08 6.22
C ASN A 53 -8.70 21.01 6.04
N GLU A 54 -8.01 20.68 7.13
CA GLU A 54 -6.95 19.68 7.13
C GLU A 54 -7.48 18.24 7.12
N GLY A 55 -8.79 18.02 7.29
CA GLY A 55 -9.40 16.69 7.38
C GLY A 55 -8.86 15.82 8.53
N LEU A 56 -9.33 14.57 8.62
CA LEU A 56 -8.80 13.62 9.59
C LEU A 56 -7.49 13.00 9.10
N ILE A 57 -6.68 12.48 10.03
CA ILE A 57 -5.47 11.71 9.70
C ILE A 57 -5.80 10.41 8.97
N THR A 58 -6.99 9.84 9.19
CA THR A 58 -7.49 8.64 8.51
C THR A 58 -8.03 8.91 7.11
N ASN A 59 -8.18 10.19 6.72
CA ASN A 59 -8.65 10.53 5.39
C ASN A 59 -7.54 10.31 4.36
N SER A 60 -7.96 10.15 3.10
CA SER A 60 -7.07 10.16 1.96
C SER A 60 -7.01 11.54 1.32
N ALA A 61 -5.86 11.88 0.74
CA ALA A 61 -5.71 13.01 -0.17
C ALA A 61 -5.60 12.46 -1.59
N ASN A 62 -6.29 13.06 -2.56
CA ASN A 62 -6.23 12.65 -3.96
C ASN A 62 -5.88 13.88 -4.81
N ALA A 63 -4.79 13.79 -5.58
CA ALA A 63 -4.35 14.83 -6.48
C ALA A 63 -4.39 14.33 -7.93
N PHE A 64 -4.86 15.15 -8.85
CA PHE A 64 -4.82 14.85 -10.29
C PHE A 64 -3.67 15.64 -10.92
N ASN A 65 -2.86 14.98 -11.74
CA ASN A 65 -1.92 15.68 -12.58
C ASN A 65 -2.68 16.65 -13.52
N PRO A 66 -2.34 17.95 -13.56
CA PRO A 66 -3.04 18.92 -14.40
C PRO A 66 -2.96 18.59 -15.91
N ASP A 67 -1.91 17.89 -16.35
CA ASP A 67 -1.67 17.53 -17.77
C ASP A 67 -2.22 16.14 -18.14
N LEU A 68 -3.27 15.69 -17.46
CA LEU A 68 -3.88 14.39 -17.67
C LEU A 68 -4.51 14.28 -19.07
N LYS A 69 -4.13 13.24 -19.82
CA LYS A 69 -4.62 12.98 -21.18
C LYS A 69 -5.40 11.68 -21.23
N ILE A 70 -6.36 11.57 -22.14
CA ILE A 70 -7.13 10.34 -22.35
C ILE A 70 -6.19 9.23 -22.86
N GLY A 71 -6.26 8.06 -22.23
CA GLY A 71 -5.53 6.88 -22.66
C GLY A 71 -6.11 6.30 -23.95
N TYR A 72 -5.24 5.78 -24.80
CA TYR A 72 -5.63 5.20 -26.10
C TYR A 72 -4.85 3.91 -26.37
N VAL A 73 -5.37 3.12 -27.32
CA VAL A 73 -4.73 1.88 -27.77
C VAL A 73 -4.29 2.07 -29.22
N GLN A 74 -3.03 1.74 -29.49
CA GLN A 74 -2.53 1.58 -30.85
C GLN A 74 -2.54 0.10 -31.18
N SER A 75 -3.24 -0.27 -32.26
CA SER A 75 -3.38 -1.65 -32.71
C SER A 75 -2.80 -1.78 -34.10
N TRP A 76 -2.05 -2.84 -34.33
CA TRP A 76 -1.62 -3.23 -35.67
C TRP A 76 -1.70 -4.74 -35.83
N SER A 77 -1.99 -5.16 -37.05
CA SER A 77 -1.96 -6.56 -37.45
C SER A 77 -1.29 -6.70 -38.80
N PHE A 78 -0.51 -7.76 -38.93
CA PHE A 78 0.18 -8.13 -40.16
C PHE A 78 -0.17 -9.58 -40.44
N GLY A 79 -0.62 -9.87 -41.66
CA GLY A 79 -1.01 -11.21 -42.07
C GLY A 79 -0.39 -11.54 -43.41
N ILE A 80 0.16 -12.74 -43.53
CA ILE A 80 0.58 -13.31 -44.80
C ILE A 80 -0.11 -14.66 -44.94
N GLN A 81 -0.84 -14.82 -46.05
CA GLN A 81 -1.37 -16.09 -46.46
C GLN A 81 -0.64 -16.54 -47.72
N ARG A 82 -0.24 -17.81 -47.76
CA ARG A 82 0.38 -18.40 -48.93
C ARG A 82 -0.16 -19.79 -49.20
N GLU A 83 -0.52 -20.01 -50.46
CA GLU A 83 -0.69 -21.35 -51.00
C GLU A 83 0.70 -21.98 -51.20
N ILE A 84 0.92 -23.12 -50.54
CA ILE A 84 2.18 -23.87 -50.64
C ILE A 84 2.11 -24.85 -51.80
N ASN A 85 0.95 -25.47 -52.00
CA ASN A 85 0.61 -26.30 -53.15
C ASN A 85 -0.92 -26.30 -53.33
N ARG A 86 -1.41 -26.94 -54.41
CA ARG A 86 -2.84 -26.99 -54.78
C ARG A 86 -3.79 -27.44 -53.67
N ASP A 87 -3.26 -28.11 -52.65
CA ASP A 87 -4.02 -28.70 -51.56
C ASP A 87 -3.65 -28.15 -50.18
N THR A 88 -2.69 -27.23 -50.07
CA THR A 88 -2.15 -26.76 -48.78
C THR A 88 -1.98 -25.24 -48.77
N ALA A 89 -2.58 -24.59 -47.78
CA ALA A 89 -2.41 -23.17 -47.50
C ALA A 89 -1.92 -22.98 -46.06
N ILE A 90 -0.99 -22.06 -45.89
CA ILE A 90 -0.56 -21.57 -44.58
C ILE A 90 -0.90 -20.10 -44.44
N GLU A 91 -1.34 -19.72 -43.26
CA GLU A 91 -1.59 -18.34 -42.88
C GLU A 91 -0.87 -18.03 -41.58
N VAL A 92 -0.12 -16.94 -41.58
CA VAL A 92 0.58 -16.44 -40.40
C VAL A 92 0.09 -15.04 -40.14
N ARG A 93 -0.42 -14.79 -38.94
CA ARG A 93 -0.89 -13.48 -38.48
C ARG A 93 -0.14 -13.07 -37.23
N TYR A 94 0.33 -11.84 -37.22
CA TYR A 94 0.85 -11.18 -36.03
C TYR A 94 -0.08 -10.04 -35.66
N VAL A 95 -0.49 -9.98 -34.40
CA VAL A 95 -1.37 -8.95 -33.85
C VAL A 95 -0.67 -8.32 -32.66
N ALA A 96 -0.61 -6.99 -32.60
CA ALA A 96 -0.11 -6.31 -31.42
C ALA A 96 -1.02 -5.15 -31.01
N ASN A 97 -1.12 -4.96 -29.71
CA ASN A 97 -1.79 -3.83 -29.09
C ASN A 97 -0.82 -3.12 -28.14
N ARG A 98 -0.88 -1.79 -28.12
CA ARG A 98 -0.12 -0.95 -27.19
C ARG A 98 -1.08 0.03 -26.51
N GLY A 99 -1.27 -0.14 -25.20
CA GLY A 99 -1.97 0.85 -24.39
C GLY A 99 -1.00 1.96 -24.01
N VAL A 100 -1.36 3.20 -24.31
CA VAL A 100 -0.53 4.39 -24.07
C VAL A 100 -1.34 5.43 -23.32
N LYS A 101 -0.69 6.12 -22.37
CA LYS A 101 -1.31 7.13 -21.49
C LYS A 101 -2.49 6.61 -20.66
N LEU A 102 -2.43 5.34 -20.26
CA LEU A 102 -3.45 4.77 -19.39
C LEU A 102 -3.38 5.45 -18.03
N TRP A 103 -4.54 5.71 -17.44
CA TRP A 103 -4.60 6.35 -16.13
C TRP A 103 -4.21 5.37 -15.04
N GLN A 104 -3.42 5.85 -14.09
CA GLN A 104 -2.98 5.08 -12.93
C GLN A 104 -3.05 5.96 -11.70
N GLN A 105 -3.38 5.33 -10.59
CA GLN A 105 -3.40 5.95 -9.27
C GLN A 105 -2.28 5.32 -8.45
N TYR A 106 -1.47 6.16 -7.80
CA TYR A 106 -0.38 5.70 -6.94
C TYR A 106 -0.45 6.43 -5.59
N ASN A 107 -0.38 5.66 -4.51
CA ASN A 107 -0.19 6.18 -3.17
C ASN A 107 1.27 6.61 -2.98
N LEU A 108 1.48 7.89 -2.76
CA LEU A 108 2.75 8.51 -2.41
C LEU A 108 3.20 8.17 -0.99
N ASN A 109 2.31 7.71 -0.12
CA ASN A 109 2.64 7.24 1.23
C ASN A 109 3.18 5.80 1.19
N GLU A 110 4.28 5.61 0.47
CA GLU A 110 5.08 4.40 0.58
C GLU A 110 5.89 4.43 1.88
N THR A 111 5.98 3.30 2.57
CA THR A 111 6.73 3.22 3.81
C THR A 111 8.22 3.15 3.53
N ASN A 112 8.97 4.13 4.02
CA ASN A 112 10.43 4.13 3.93
C ASN A 112 11.03 3.16 4.96
N PHE A 113 11.82 2.21 4.50
CA PHE A 113 12.58 1.28 5.35
C PHE A 113 14.09 1.37 5.17
N LEU A 114 14.54 1.85 4.01
CA LEU A 114 15.93 1.75 3.58
C LEU A 114 16.67 3.03 3.91
N GLU A 115 16.19 4.17 3.42
CA GLU A 115 16.90 5.44 3.56
C GLU A 115 16.86 5.97 5.00
N ASN A 116 15.84 5.60 5.79
CA ASN A 116 15.72 6.03 7.19
C ASN A 116 16.51 5.16 8.20
N GLY A 117 17.21 4.11 7.74
CA GLY A 117 17.99 3.21 8.60
C GLY A 117 17.18 2.20 9.42
N PHE A 118 15.85 2.19 9.29
CA PHE A 118 14.98 1.28 10.04
C PHE A 118 15.25 -0.19 9.71
N LEU A 119 15.53 -0.54 8.44
CA LEU A 119 15.88 -1.91 8.07
C LEU A 119 17.09 -2.43 8.84
N ASN A 120 18.10 -1.59 9.02
CA ASN A 120 19.31 -1.98 9.74
C ASN A 120 18.99 -2.24 11.21
N GLU A 121 18.24 -1.34 11.84
CA GLU A 121 17.84 -1.52 13.23
C GLU A 121 16.87 -2.69 13.43
N PHE A 122 15.99 -2.97 12.46
CA PHE A 122 15.12 -4.13 12.47
C PHE A 122 15.93 -5.43 12.52
N LYS A 123 17.00 -5.55 11.71
CA LYS A 123 17.92 -6.70 11.78
C LYS A 123 18.63 -6.79 13.13
N LEU A 124 19.04 -5.66 13.71
CA LEU A 124 19.61 -5.63 15.06
C LEU A 124 18.60 -6.09 16.12
N ALA A 125 17.32 -5.72 15.98
CA ALA A 125 16.27 -6.19 16.88
C ALA A 125 16.03 -7.69 16.75
N GLN A 126 16.14 -8.27 15.54
CA GLN A 126 16.10 -9.72 15.36
C GLN A 126 17.28 -10.41 16.06
N ALA A 127 18.49 -9.85 15.93
CA ALA A 127 19.67 -10.37 16.62
C ALA A 127 19.52 -10.25 18.15
N ASN A 128 19.00 -9.13 18.65
CA ASN A 128 18.71 -8.93 20.07
C ASN A 128 17.68 -9.94 20.59
N LEU A 129 16.63 -10.21 19.82
CA LEU A 129 15.61 -11.20 20.18
C LEU A 129 16.25 -12.58 20.36
N ALA A 130 17.07 -13.02 19.39
CA ALA A 130 17.79 -14.28 19.48
C ALA A 130 18.74 -14.32 20.67
N ALA A 131 19.51 -13.25 20.90
CA ALA A 131 20.45 -13.14 22.01
C ALA A 131 19.77 -13.16 23.39
N ASN A 132 18.61 -12.51 23.52
CA ASN A 132 17.83 -12.53 24.76
C ASN A 132 17.21 -13.91 25.03
N ILE A 133 16.71 -14.59 24.00
CA ILE A 133 16.21 -15.98 24.13
C ILE A 133 17.34 -16.92 24.54
N ALA A 134 18.49 -16.86 23.84
CA ALA A 134 19.66 -17.68 24.15
C ALA A 134 20.22 -17.41 25.56
N GLY A 135 20.12 -16.15 26.02
CA GLY A 135 20.53 -15.74 27.37
C GLY A 135 19.47 -15.96 28.46
N GLY A 136 18.34 -16.61 28.18
CA GLY A 136 17.29 -16.88 29.18
C GLY A 136 16.51 -15.64 29.65
N ARG A 137 16.56 -14.54 28.90
CA ARG A 137 15.92 -13.24 29.23
C ARG A 137 14.49 -13.10 28.70
N GLY A 138 13.92 -14.18 28.17
CA GLY A 138 12.58 -14.23 27.62
C GLY A 138 12.45 -13.69 26.18
N ASN A 139 11.21 -13.64 25.71
CA ASN A 139 10.87 -13.27 24.33
C ASN A 139 10.84 -11.74 24.17
N SER A 140 12.02 -11.11 24.17
CA SER A 140 12.17 -9.66 24.06
C SER A 140 13.35 -9.27 23.19
N PHE A 141 13.24 -8.17 22.46
CA PHE A 141 14.32 -7.61 21.64
C PHE A 141 14.96 -6.36 22.25
N LYS A 142 14.68 -6.04 23.53
CA LYS A 142 15.29 -4.90 24.20
C LYS A 142 16.82 -5.03 24.28
N TYR A 143 17.49 -3.88 24.32
CA TYR A 143 18.89 -3.82 24.69
C TYR A 143 19.03 -4.13 26.19
N SER A 144 19.74 -5.19 26.52
CA SER A 144 19.94 -5.69 27.89
C SER A 144 21.27 -5.23 28.51
N GLY A 145 22.03 -4.37 27.82
CA GLY A 145 23.30 -3.82 28.29
C GLY A 145 24.54 -4.50 27.68
N PRO A 146 25.75 -4.02 28.03
CA PRO A 146 27.01 -4.57 27.52
C PRO A 146 27.17 -6.06 27.84
N ASN A 147 27.89 -6.81 26.99
CA ASN A 147 28.18 -8.24 27.15
C ASN A 147 26.96 -9.18 27.13
N THR A 148 25.78 -8.69 26.77
CA THR A 148 24.56 -9.52 26.69
C THR A 148 24.30 -10.13 25.31
N GLY A 149 25.13 -9.78 24.32
CA GLY A 149 24.90 -10.09 22.90
C GLY A 149 23.84 -9.22 22.24
N THR A 150 23.26 -8.27 22.97
CA THR A 150 22.31 -7.28 22.43
C THR A 150 22.99 -5.95 22.16
N VAL A 151 22.42 -5.15 21.25
CA VAL A 151 22.89 -3.81 20.89
C VAL A 151 21.78 -2.76 21.02
N PRO A 152 22.12 -1.46 21.16
CA PRO A 152 21.14 -0.37 21.17
C PRO A 152 20.22 -0.33 19.94
N LEU A 153 18.95 0.04 20.17
CA LEU A 153 17.90 0.21 19.17
C LEU A 153 17.32 1.64 19.26
N PRO A 154 18.00 2.67 18.72
CA PRO A 154 17.61 4.07 18.88
C PRO A 154 16.27 4.45 18.25
N ILE A 155 15.92 3.96 17.06
CA ILE A 155 14.64 4.25 16.39
C ILE A 155 13.49 3.60 17.16
N MET A 156 13.60 2.31 17.51
CA MET A 156 12.55 1.60 18.24
C MET A 156 12.35 2.19 19.63
N LEU A 157 13.44 2.57 20.32
CA LEU A 157 13.38 3.26 21.59
C LEU A 157 12.73 4.65 21.48
N ALA A 158 13.01 5.39 20.40
CA ALA A 158 12.37 6.66 20.12
C ALA A 158 10.85 6.52 19.97
N PHE A 159 10.37 5.57 19.16
CA PHE A 159 8.93 5.38 18.98
C PHE A 159 8.22 4.78 20.22
N PHE A 160 8.87 3.89 20.96
CA PHE A 160 8.25 3.28 22.14
C PHE A 160 8.23 4.17 23.38
N SER A 161 9.27 4.99 23.57
CA SER A 161 9.50 5.69 24.83
C SER A 161 9.78 7.19 24.70
N GLY A 162 9.85 7.74 23.48
CA GLY A 162 10.15 9.15 23.25
C GLY A 162 11.58 9.56 23.63
N VAL A 163 12.51 8.60 23.65
CA VAL A 163 13.89 8.83 24.07
C VAL A 163 14.77 9.07 22.84
N ALA A 164 15.51 10.18 22.84
CA ALA A 164 16.41 10.53 21.76
C ALA A 164 17.54 9.50 21.58
N ALA A 165 18.00 9.31 20.34
CA ALA A 165 19.00 8.32 19.95
C ALA A 165 20.32 8.42 20.74
N ALA A 166 20.71 9.62 21.18
CA ALA A 166 21.90 9.84 22.02
C ALA A 166 21.88 9.06 23.34
N ASN A 167 20.68 8.73 23.86
CA ASN A 167 20.50 7.99 25.10
C ASN A 167 20.25 6.49 24.88
N ALA A 168 20.28 6.00 23.63
CA ALA A 168 19.95 4.61 23.32
C ALA A 168 20.98 3.60 23.86
N GLY A 169 22.19 4.05 24.22
CA GLY A 169 23.22 3.24 24.86
C GLY A 169 22.97 2.93 26.33
N ASP A 170 21.96 3.53 26.96
CA ASP A 170 21.59 3.27 28.35
C ASP A 170 20.51 2.16 28.42
N PRO A 171 20.83 0.93 28.87
CA PRO A 171 19.85 -0.15 28.96
C PRO A 171 18.71 0.16 29.95
N ALA A 172 18.91 1.06 30.90
CA ALA A 172 17.87 1.47 31.84
C ALA A 172 16.73 2.25 31.16
N ARG A 173 16.91 2.73 29.92
CA ARG A 173 15.86 3.42 29.14
C ARG A 173 14.90 2.46 28.42
N TYR A 174 15.23 1.17 28.33
CA TYR A 174 14.41 0.16 27.66
C TYR A 174 13.33 -0.43 28.59
N THR A 175 12.54 0.46 29.20
CA THR A 175 11.50 0.11 30.17
C THR A 175 10.15 -0.20 29.54
N SER A 176 9.95 0.18 28.27
CA SER A 176 8.67 -0.04 27.59
C SER A 176 8.35 -1.53 27.46
N THR A 177 7.12 -1.90 27.82
CA THR A 177 6.62 -3.28 27.65
C THR A 177 6.51 -3.69 26.18
N GLN A 178 6.58 -2.74 25.25
CA GLN A 178 6.50 -3.01 23.81
C GLN A 178 7.68 -3.83 23.28
N PHE A 179 8.84 -3.79 23.93
CA PHE A 179 9.98 -4.62 23.57
C PHE A 179 9.76 -6.13 23.80
N GLY A 180 8.72 -6.52 24.52
CA GLY A 180 8.28 -7.92 24.69
C GLY A 180 6.86 -8.18 24.19
N ASN A 181 6.23 -7.20 23.53
CA ASN A 181 4.87 -7.34 23.03
C ASN A 181 4.84 -8.28 21.81
N ALA A 182 3.90 -9.24 21.83
CA ALA A 182 3.79 -10.28 20.82
C ALA A 182 3.64 -9.73 19.39
N THR A 183 2.98 -8.59 19.17
CA THR A 183 2.85 -7.97 17.84
C THR A 183 4.20 -7.60 17.24
N PHE A 184 5.09 -7.01 18.05
CA PHE A 184 6.43 -6.62 17.60
C PHE A 184 7.39 -7.80 17.56
N VAL A 185 7.32 -8.70 18.54
CA VAL A 185 8.19 -9.88 18.59
C VAL A 185 7.88 -10.86 17.45
N ASN A 186 6.61 -11.13 17.17
CA ASN A 186 6.23 -12.00 16.06
C ASN A 186 6.61 -11.40 14.70
N ALA A 187 6.56 -10.07 14.57
CA ALA A 187 7.02 -9.39 13.37
C ALA A 187 8.54 -9.54 13.14
N LEU A 188 9.34 -9.85 14.17
CA LEU A 188 10.77 -10.10 14.07
C LEU A 188 11.14 -11.57 13.81
N ALA A 189 10.16 -12.48 13.72
CA ALA A 189 10.40 -13.91 13.53
C ALA A 189 11.25 -14.19 12.28
N VAL A 190 12.29 -15.00 12.40
CA VAL A 190 13.25 -15.29 11.31
C VAL A 190 12.57 -15.95 10.11
N ASN A 191 11.57 -16.81 10.36
CA ASN A 191 10.85 -17.56 9.33
C ASN A 191 9.67 -16.79 8.70
N GLY A 192 9.43 -15.55 9.13
CA GLY A 192 8.34 -14.71 8.60
C GLY A 192 8.44 -13.26 9.07
N PRO A 193 9.56 -12.56 8.81
CA PRO A 193 9.73 -11.19 9.29
C PRO A 193 8.78 -10.25 8.57
N SER A 194 8.10 -9.38 9.33
CA SER A 194 7.16 -8.40 8.80
C SER A 194 7.51 -6.98 9.26
N MET A 195 8.38 -6.32 8.48
CA MET A 195 8.70 -4.91 8.68
C MET A 195 7.48 -4.00 8.49
N GLY A 196 6.57 -4.36 7.57
CA GLY A 196 5.34 -3.64 7.31
C GLY A 196 4.40 -3.64 8.51
N THR A 197 4.22 -4.79 9.17
CA THR A 197 3.44 -4.86 10.41
C THR A 197 4.11 -4.08 11.54
N PHE A 198 5.43 -4.19 11.69
CA PHE A 198 6.17 -3.51 12.76
C PHE A 198 6.07 -1.98 12.64
N SER A 199 6.51 -1.42 11.50
CA SER A 199 6.44 0.02 11.22
C SER A 199 5.02 0.55 11.13
N GLY A 200 4.07 -0.26 10.64
CA GLY A 200 2.65 0.09 10.57
C GLY A 200 2.06 0.38 11.95
N ASN A 201 2.52 -0.30 13.00
CA ASN A 201 2.12 0.02 14.37
C ASN A 201 2.66 1.39 14.83
N PHE A 202 3.89 1.74 14.45
CA PHE A 202 4.45 3.08 14.73
C PHE A 202 3.68 4.20 14.04
N THR A 203 3.30 3.99 12.77
CA THR A 203 2.62 5.03 11.99
C THR A 203 1.13 5.09 12.28
N SER A 204 0.45 4.00 12.65
CA SER A 204 -0.99 4.01 12.97
C SER A 204 -1.30 4.49 14.39
N ASN A 205 -0.39 4.30 15.35
CA ASN A 205 -0.61 4.70 16.75
C ASN A 205 -0.18 6.17 17.02
N ALA A 206 -1.10 6.99 17.51
CA ALA A 206 -0.85 8.41 17.79
C ALA A 206 0.23 8.64 18.86
N THR A 207 0.27 7.80 19.90
CA THR A 207 1.27 7.87 20.96
C THR A 207 2.67 7.59 20.42
N PHE A 208 2.82 6.55 19.59
CA PHE A 208 4.14 6.24 19.02
C PHE A 208 4.63 7.33 18.07
N ARG A 209 3.75 7.89 17.22
CA ARG A 209 4.11 9.06 16.40
C ARG A 209 4.56 10.25 17.26
N GLY A 210 3.81 10.55 18.32
CA GLY A 210 4.15 11.62 19.27
C GLY A 210 5.51 11.39 19.94
N ASN A 211 5.77 10.16 20.38
CA ASN A 211 7.06 9.76 20.96
C ASN A 211 8.22 9.96 19.98
N GLY A 212 8.06 9.54 18.71
CA GLY A 212 9.08 9.75 17.67
C GLY A 212 9.43 11.23 17.49
N LEU A 213 8.42 12.11 17.48
CA LEU A 213 8.63 13.56 17.40
C LEU A 213 9.37 14.10 18.63
N VAL A 214 8.98 13.67 19.83
CA VAL A 214 9.64 14.06 21.10
C VAL A 214 11.11 13.60 21.12
N ALA A 215 11.40 12.43 20.55
CA ALA A 215 12.75 11.90 20.42
C ALA A 215 13.60 12.61 19.33
N GLY A 216 13.02 13.57 18.59
CA GLY A 216 13.69 14.35 17.56
C GLY A 216 13.67 13.73 16.17
N LEU A 217 12.87 12.68 15.93
CA LEU A 217 12.68 12.13 14.58
C LEU A 217 11.70 13.00 13.78
N PRO A 218 11.90 13.15 12.46
CA PRO A 218 11.00 13.95 11.64
C PRO A 218 9.62 13.29 11.50
N ALA A 219 8.56 14.09 11.36
CA ALA A 219 7.19 13.59 11.25
C ALA A 219 7.00 12.63 10.06
N ASN A 220 7.75 12.83 8.98
CA ASN A 220 7.73 12.04 7.76
C ASN A 220 8.76 10.89 7.76
N PHE A 221 9.22 10.44 8.94
CA PHE A 221 10.24 9.39 9.07
C PHE A 221 9.91 8.09 8.32
N PHE A 222 8.64 7.67 8.36
CA PHE A 222 8.17 6.46 7.67
C PHE A 222 7.36 6.75 6.41
N LEU A 223 6.60 7.86 6.37
CA LEU A 223 5.63 8.13 5.31
C LEU A 223 5.82 9.57 4.83
N LEU A 224 5.72 9.78 3.52
CA LEU A 224 5.86 11.13 2.93
C LEU A 224 4.85 12.12 3.51
N ASN A 225 3.57 11.74 3.59
CA ASN A 225 2.48 12.55 4.12
C ASN A 225 1.91 11.90 5.39
N PRO A 226 2.56 12.08 6.56
CA PRO A 226 2.18 11.41 7.81
C PRO A 226 0.81 11.87 8.36
N GLY A 227 0.31 13.03 7.92
CA GLY A 227 -1.01 13.55 8.26
C GLY A 227 -2.18 12.95 7.47
N LYS A 228 -1.93 12.00 6.55
CA LYS A 228 -2.95 11.36 5.69
C LYS A 228 -2.70 9.85 5.56
N LEU A 229 -2.94 9.12 6.64
CA LEU A 229 -2.78 7.66 6.72
C LEU A 229 -3.83 6.89 5.91
N GLY A 230 -4.93 7.52 5.46
CA GLY A 230 -5.83 6.95 4.46
C GLY A 230 -5.23 6.87 3.04
N GLY A 231 -4.02 7.41 2.86
CA GLY A 231 -3.26 7.43 1.62
C GLY A 231 -3.18 8.82 1.01
N ALA A 232 -2.07 9.10 0.35
CA ALA A 232 -1.85 10.31 -0.41
C ALA A 232 -1.71 9.90 -1.88
N TRP A 233 -2.82 9.88 -2.58
CA TRP A 233 -2.91 9.37 -3.93
C TRP A 233 -2.65 10.47 -4.94
N SER A 234 -1.87 10.14 -5.96
CA SER A 234 -1.80 10.96 -7.15
C SER A 234 -2.19 10.14 -8.38
N ILE A 235 -2.94 10.79 -9.27
CA ILE A 235 -3.49 10.21 -10.48
C ILE A 235 -2.68 10.77 -11.65
N GLU A 236 -2.06 9.88 -12.42
CA GLU A 236 -1.28 10.19 -13.61
C GLU A 236 -1.77 9.40 -14.82
N ASN A 237 -1.22 9.73 -15.99
CA ASN A 237 -1.42 9.02 -17.26
C ASN A 237 -0.12 8.37 -17.75
N ASN A 238 0.68 7.77 -16.86
CA ASN A 238 1.95 7.14 -17.20
C ASN A 238 1.83 5.63 -17.50
N GLY A 239 0.64 5.05 -17.34
CA GLY A 239 0.37 3.62 -17.54
C GLY A 239 0.53 3.19 -18.99
N ARG A 240 1.13 2.00 -19.19
CA ARG A 240 1.37 1.41 -20.51
C ARG A 240 1.10 -0.08 -20.52
N THR A 241 0.60 -0.59 -21.64
CA THR A 241 0.47 -2.04 -21.87
C THR A 241 1.03 -2.42 -23.23
N TRP A 242 1.53 -3.65 -23.32
CA TRP A 242 2.00 -4.27 -24.55
C TRP A 242 1.38 -5.64 -24.67
N TYR A 243 0.77 -5.93 -25.80
CA TYR A 243 0.29 -7.26 -26.16
C TYR A 243 0.82 -7.61 -27.53
N ASP A 244 1.33 -8.82 -27.68
CA ASP A 244 1.89 -9.38 -28.90
C ASP A 244 1.36 -10.80 -29.07
N SER A 245 0.86 -11.14 -30.25
CA SER A 245 0.38 -12.48 -30.56
C SER A 245 0.79 -12.90 -31.95
N LEU A 246 1.31 -14.12 -32.06
CA LEU A 246 1.59 -14.82 -33.31
C LEU A 246 0.57 -15.96 -33.45
N GLN A 247 -0.13 -15.99 -34.57
CA GLN A 247 -1.13 -17.00 -34.91
C GLN A 247 -0.71 -17.67 -36.21
N VAL A 248 -0.66 -19.00 -36.21
CA VAL A 248 -0.32 -19.81 -37.38
C VAL A 248 -1.47 -20.77 -37.64
N GLU A 249 -2.02 -20.73 -38.85
CA GLU A 249 -3.06 -21.64 -39.32
C GLU A 249 -2.53 -22.42 -40.53
N LEU A 250 -2.62 -23.74 -40.47
CA LEU A 250 -2.32 -24.66 -41.57
C LEU A 250 -3.63 -25.31 -42.01
N ARG A 251 -3.94 -25.21 -43.30
CA ARG A 251 -5.07 -25.91 -43.93
C ARG A 251 -4.56 -26.83 -45.02
N ARG A 252 -4.88 -28.12 -44.93
CA ARG A 252 -4.54 -29.12 -45.93
C ARG A 252 -5.74 -29.96 -46.34
N ARG A 253 -5.99 -30.03 -47.64
CA ARG A 253 -6.87 -31.01 -48.27
C ARG A 253 -6.10 -32.30 -48.52
N LEU A 254 -6.64 -33.41 -48.06
CA LEU A 254 -6.10 -34.75 -48.29
C LEU A 254 -7.01 -35.49 -49.27
N SER A 255 -6.54 -36.63 -49.77
CA SER A 255 -7.31 -37.43 -50.72
C SER A 255 -8.60 -38.00 -50.09
N ARG A 256 -9.61 -38.26 -50.93
CA ARG A 256 -10.87 -38.92 -50.55
C ARG A 256 -11.74 -38.11 -49.57
N GLY A 257 -11.68 -36.78 -49.64
CA GLY A 257 -12.57 -35.88 -48.89
C GLY A 257 -12.10 -35.54 -47.47
N LEU A 258 -10.91 -35.99 -47.06
CA LEU A 258 -10.35 -35.69 -45.74
C LEU A 258 -9.73 -34.27 -45.73
N LEU A 259 -10.00 -33.50 -44.68
CA LEU A 259 -9.45 -32.16 -44.45
C LEU A 259 -8.74 -32.12 -43.10
N VAL A 260 -7.57 -31.48 -43.04
CA VAL A 260 -6.82 -31.25 -41.81
C VAL A 260 -6.60 -29.75 -41.63
N GLN A 261 -6.93 -29.25 -40.44
CA GLN A 261 -6.65 -27.89 -40.02
C GLN A 261 -5.87 -27.93 -38.71
N GLY A 262 -4.75 -27.21 -38.65
CA GLY A 262 -3.97 -27.01 -37.43
C GLY A 262 -3.85 -25.53 -37.12
N ASN A 263 -4.06 -25.15 -35.86
CA ASN A 263 -3.92 -23.78 -35.39
C ASN A 263 -2.95 -23.74 -34.21
N TYR A 264 -2.05 -22.76 -34.20
CA TYR A 264 -1.15 -22.49 -33.08
C TYR A 264 -1.14 -21.00 -32.78
N VAL A 265 -1.33 -20.63 -31.51
CA VAL A 265 -1.33 -19.24 -31.06
C VAL A 265 -0.34 -19.08 -29.92
N PHE A 266 0.66 -18.25 -30.13
CA PHE A 266 1.53 -17.79 -29.06
C PHE A 266 1.18 -16.33 -28.73
N SER A 267 1.07 -15.99 -27.46
CA SER A 267 0.82 -14.61 -27.04
C SER A 267 1.62 -14.22 -25.81
N ARG A 268 1.97 -12.94 -25.74
CA ARG A 268 2.71 -12.34 -24.63
C ARG A 268 2.10 -11.00 -24.28
N ALA A 269 1.85 -10.78 -23.00
CA ALA A 269 1.26 -9.56 -22.49
C ALA A 269 2.13 -8.94 -21.39
N PHE A 270 2.24 -7.62 -21.41
CA PHE A 270 2.89 -6.80 -20.41
C PHE A 270 2.02 -5.63 -20.02
N HIS A 271 2.10 -5.28 -18.76
CA HIS A 271 1.56 -4.04 -18.23
C HIS A 271 2.63 -3.38 -17.36
N LYS A 272 2.78 -2.07 -17.50
CA LYS A 272 3.58 -1.27 -16.59
C LYS A 272 2.62 -0.80 -15.49
N CYS A 273 2.60 -1.46 -14.34
CA CYS A 273 1.95 -0.96 -13.13
C CYS A 273 2.96 -0.30 -12.18
N PHE A 274 2.49 0.67 -11.40
CA PHE A 274 3.16 1.06 -10.16
C PHE A 274 2.87 -0.03 -9.11
N CYS A 275 3.91 -0.65 -8.56
CA CYS A 275 3.76 -1.70 -7.56
C CYS A 275 3.72 -1.06 -6.17
N GLN A 276 2.57 -1.06 -5.52
CA GLN A 276 2.45 -0.58 -4.15
C GLN A 276 2.66 -1.76 -3.21
N GLN A 277 3.77 -1.76 -2.46
CA GLN A 277 4.01 -2.65 -1.31
C GLN A 277 3.94 -4.17 -1.59
N PHE A 278 5.12 -4.81 -1.76
CA PHE A 278 5.36 -6.28 -1.73
C PHE A 278 4.16 -7.19 -2.11
N GLY A 279 3.60 -6.97 -3.29
CA GLY A 279 2.46 -7.72 -3.82
C GLY A 279 2.36 -7.59 -5.33
N SER A 280 3.11 -8.44 -6.04
CA SER A 280 3.01 -8.80 -7.46
C SER A 280 2.67 -7.70 -8.49
N CYS A 281 3.70 -7.07 -9.06
CA CYS A 281 3.65 -6.47 -10.40
C CYS A 281 4.51 -7.33 -11.36
N ARG A 282 4.06 -8.56 -11.64
CA ARG A 282 4.53 -9.37 -12.79
C ARG A 282 3.59 -10.56 -13.05
N THR A 283 2.51 -10.35 -13.79
CA THR A 283 1.76 -11.44 -14.44
C THR A 283 2.17 -11.47 -15.91
N THR A 284 3.24 -12.20 -16.22
CA THR A 284 3.44 -12.76 -17.57
C THR A 284 2.48 -13.93 -17.70
N LEU A 285 1.35 -13.70 -18.37
CA LEU A 285 0.45 -14.78 -18.77
C LEU A 285 0.94 -15.27 -20.13
N ASP A 286 1.83 -16.25 -20.12
CA ASP A 286 2.21 -16.98 -21.34
C ASP A 286 1.15 -18.07 -21.54
N LEU A 287 0.18 -17.82 -22.43
CA LEU A 287 -0.76 -18.84 -22.89
C LEU A 287 -0.11 -19.56 -24.08
N ALA A 288 0.15 -20.85 -23.90
CA ALA A 288 0.63 -21.79 -24.92
C ALA A 288 -0.52 -22.63 -25.47
#